data_AF-K9U943-F1
#
_entry.id   AF-K9U943-F1
#
_cell.length_a   1.000
_cell.length_b   1.000
_cell.length_c   1.000
_cell.angle_alpha   90.00
_cell.angle_beta   90.00
_cell.angle_gamma   90.00
#
_symmetry.space_group_name_H-M   'P 1'
#
loop_
_entity.id
_entity.type
_entity.pdbx_description
1 polymer ?
#
loop_
_entity_poly.entity_id
_entity_poly.type
_entity_poly.pdbx_seq_one_letter_code
_entity_poly.pdbx_strand_id
1 'polypeptide(L)'
;MKIEKQKKNNRVTVRFNDRDYTEVKKKAKKSNTTVAEYIERSALRRELPTPPTINQVLVYQNLGKARELTFTIRNTCKLYGDRTVPTTEIMSLLEAMENHIQAAGMEAYGLGKIRTNIETATKNKEEVA
;
A
#
# COMPACT_ATOMS: atom_id res chain seq x y z
N MET A 1 26.04 3.90 -29.30
CA MET A 1 24.98 2.96 -29.68
C MET A 1 25.06 1.75 -28.74
N LYS A 2 24.10 1.55 -27.83
CA LYS A 2 24.07 0.35 -26.97
C LYS A 2 23.45 -0.79 -27.78
N ILE A 3 24.18 -1.89 -27.95
CA ILE A 3 23.68 -3.09 -28.60
C ILE A 3 22.70 -3.75 -27.63
N GLU A 4 21.40 -3.59 -27.88
CA GLU A 4 20.38 -4.40 -27.21
C GLU A 4 20.56 -5.86 -27.64
N LYS A 5 21.14 -6.67 -26.74
CA LYS A 5 21.21 -8.11 -26.95
C LYS A 5 19.78 -8.65 -27.03
N GLN A 6 19.35 -9.05 -28.22
CA GLN A 6 18.09 -9.77 -28.41
C GLN A 6 18.07 -11.01 -27.49
N LYS A 7 17.08 -11.07 -26.60
CA LYS A 7 16.84 -12.23 -25.74
C LYS A 7 16.53 -13.43 -26.64
N LYS A 8 17.46 -14.39 -26.77
CA LYS A 8 17.22 -15.63 -27.50
C LYS A 8 16.04 -16.36 -26.84
N ASN A 9 14.96 -16.55 -27.60
CA ASN A 9 13.72 -17.15 -27.14
C ASN A 9 13.85 -18.69 -27.16
N ASN A 10 14.80 -19.22 -26.38
CA ASN A 10 14.99 -20.67 -26.24
C ASN A 10 13.92 -21.23 -25.31
N ARG A 11 12.80 -21.67 -25.89
CA ARG A 11 11.75 -22.38 -25.15
C ARG A 11 12.24 -23.79 -24.80
N VAL A 12 12.24 -24.11 -23.51
CA VAL A 12 12.53 -25.44 -22.98
C VAL A 12 11.26 -25.99 -22.36
N THR A 13 10.85 -27.19 -22.77
CA THR A 13 9.70 -27.90 -22.19
C THR A 13 10.20 -28.88 -21.14
N VAL A 14 9.65 -28.80 -19.93
CA VAL A 14 9.94 -29.71 -18.83
C VAL A 14 8.65 -30.42 -18.45
N ARG A 15 8.72 -31.74 -18.26
CA ARG A 15 7.59 -32.54 -17.78
C ARG A 15 7.76 -32.80 -16.29
N PHE A 16 6.68 -32.62 -15.54
CA PHE A 16 6.62 -32.89 -14.11
C PHE A 16 5.49 -33.88 -13.84
N ASN A 17 5.68 -34.70 -12.82
CA ASN A 17 4.56 -35.41 -12.20
C ASN A 17 3.76 -34.43 -11.34
N ASP A 18 2.48 -34.75 -11.05
CA ASP A 18 1.58 -33.84 -10.35
C ASP A 18 2.10 -33.39 -8.98
N ARG A 19 2.73 -34.31 -8.25
CA ARG A 19 3.35 -34.04 -6.95
C ARG A 19 4.46 -33.01 -7.06
N ASP A 20 5.39 -33.20 -7.99
CA ASP A 20 6.54 -32.31 -8.19
C ASP A 20 6.10 -30.93 -8.66
N TYR A 21 5.13 -30.88 -9.59
CA TYR A 21 4.57 -29.62 -10.06
C TYR A 21 3.90 -28.84 -8.92
N THR A 22 3.19 -29.53 -8.03
CA THR A 22 2.56 -28.92 -6.86
C THR A 22 3.59 -28.32 -5.90
N GLU A 23 4.70 -29.01 -5.67
CA GLU A 23 5.80 -28.49 -4.86
C GLU A 23 6.46 -27.26 -5.48
N VAL A 24 6.74 -27.30 -6.79
CA VAL A 24 7.30 -26.16 -7.53
C VAL A 24 6.37 -24.96 -7.43
N LYS A 25 5.06 -25.16 -7.64
CA LYS A 25 4.05 -24.10 -7.53
C LYS A 25 4.02 -23.48 -6.12
N LYS A 26 4.15 -24.30 -5.07
CA LYS A 26 4.22 -23.82 -3.69
C LYS A 26 5.47 -22.97 -3.42
N LYS A 27 6.63 -23.39 -3.93
CA LYS A 27 7.90 -22.66 -3.77
C LYS A 27 7.93 -21.35 -4.58
N ALA A 28 7.38 -21.36 -5.79
CA ALA A 28 7.18 -20.14 -6.59
C ALA A 28 6.30 -19.13 -5.86
N LYS A 29 5.16 -19.57 -5.30
CA LYS A 29 4.28 -18.70 -4.49
C LYS A 29 4.98 -18.11 -3.28
N LYS A 30 5.76 -18.91 -2.54
CA LYS A 30 6.50 -18.46 -1.35
C LYS A 30 7.54 -17.38 -1.68
N SER A 31 8.14 -17.44 -2.86
CA SER A 31 9.13 -16.47 -3.35
C SER A 31 8.52 -15.32 -4.14
N ASN A 32 7.18 -15.24 -4.25
CA ASN A 32 6.49 -14.24 -5.06
C ASN A 32 6.97 -14.19 -6.53
N THR A 33 7.24 -15.35 -7.14
CA THR A 33 7.68 -15.49 -8.54
C THR A 33 6.69 -16.33 -9.35
N THR A 34 6.75 -16.19 -10.68
CA THR A 34 6.03 -17.13 -11.57
C THR A 34 6.70 -18.50 -11.56
N VAL A 35 5.96 -19.57 -11.88
CA VAL A 35 6.53 -20.93 -11.96
C VAL A 35 7.69 -21.00 -12.96
N ALA A 36 7.54 -20.35 -14.11
CA ALA A 36 8.58 -20.31 -15.13
C ALA A 36 9.85 -19.60 -14.63
N GLU A 37 9.70 -18.44 -14.00
CA GLU A 37 10.83 -17.69 -13.44
C GLU A 37 11.49 -18.45 -12.29
N TYR A 38 10.70 -19.08 -11.42
CA TYR A 38 11.22 -19.92 -10.33
C TYR A 38 12.08 -21.08 -10.89
N ILE A 39 11.60 -21.77 -11.93
CA ILE A 39 12.35 -22.85 -12.57
C ILE A 39 13.61 -22.31 -13.24
N GLU A 40 13.52 -21.21 -13.99
CA GLU A 40 14.66 -20.58 -14.66
C GLU A 40 15.75 -20.21 -13.65
N ARG A 41 15.38 -19.49 -12.59
CA ARG A 41 16.31 -19.09 -11.53
C ARG A 41 16.90 -20.29 -10.81
N SER A 42 16.09 -21.29 -10.48
CA SER A 42 16.56 -22.51 -9.81
C SER A 42 17.56 -23.28 -10.68
N ALA A 43 17.26 -23.45 -11.97
CA ALA A 43 18.14 -24.12 -12.92
C ALA A 43 19.47 -23.37 -13.10
N LEU A 44 19.42 -22.03 -13.08
CA LEU A 44 20.59 -21.16 -13.17
C LEU A 44 21.25 -20.87 -11.81
N ARG A 45 20.79 -21.50 -10.72
CA ARG A 45 21.25 -21.27 -9.33
C ARG A 45 21.29 -19.79 -8.95
N ARG A 46 20.34 -19.00 -9.48
CA ARG A 46 20.17 -17.59 -9.15
C ARG A 46 19.41 -17.44 -7.85
N GLU A 47 19.70 -16.36 -7.14
CA GLU A 47 18.94 -15.97 -5.96
C GLU A 47 17.46 -15.77 -6.30
N LEU A 48 16.62 -16.32 -5.44
CA LEU A 48 15.18 -16.08 -5.46
C LEU A 48 14.91 -14.76 -4.72
N PRO A 49 14.01 -13.92 -5.23
CA PRO A 49 13.64 -12.71 -4.52
C PRO A 49 13.01 -13.09 -3.17
N THR A 50 13.50 -12.45 -2.11
CA THR A 50 12.90 -12.54 -0.79
C THR A 50 11.66 -11.64 -0.79
N PRO A 51 10.45 -12.17 -0.55
CA PRO A 51 9.28 -11.33 -0.44
C PRO A 51 9.48 -10.33 0.72
N PRO A 52 8.99 -9.09 0.60
CA PRO A 52 9.08 -8.13 1.69
C PRO A 52 8.37 -8.69 2.93
N THR A 53 9.07 -8.71 4.06
CA THR A 53 8.49 -9.12 5.33
C THR A 53 7.55 -8.02 5.81
N ILE A 54 6.25 -8.24 5.72
CA ILE A 54 5.26 -7.32 6.30
C ILE A 54 5.17 -7.62 7.79
N ASN A 55 5.50 -6.64 8.63
CA ASN A 55 5.25 -6.73 10.07
C ASN A 55 3.74 -6.56 10.32
N GLN A 56 3.01 -7.68 10.29
CA GLN A 56 1.55 -7.70 10.43
C GLN A 56 1.08 -7.02 11.72
N VAL A 57 1.82 -7.17 12.82
CA VAL A 57 1.49 -6.54 14.11
C VAL A 57 1.50 -5.02 13.97
N LEU A 58 2.55 -4.47 13.37
CA LEU A 58 2.67 -3.02 13.15
C LEU A 58 1.58 -2.50 12.21
N VAL A 59 1.24 -3.25 11.16
CA VAL A 59 0.15 -2.90 10.23
C VAL A 59 -1.18 -2.83 10.97
N TYR A 60 -1.54 -3.88 11.73
CA TYR A 60 -2.80 -3.90 12.46
C TYR A 60 -2.88 -2.82 13.55
N GLN A 61 -1.77 -2.54 14.25
CA GLN A 61 -1.71 -1.47 15.23
C GLN A 61 -1.96 -0.10 14.59
N ASN A 62 -1.32 0.19 13.47
CA ASN A 62 -1.50 1.47 12.78
C ASN A 62 -2.91 1.62 12.19
N LEU A 63 -3.48 0.58 11.59
CA LEU A 63 -4.86 0.60 11.10
C LEU A 63 -5.87 0.76 12.24
N GLY A 64 -5.61 0.17 13.41
CA GLY A 64 -6.38 0.40 14.63
C GLY A 64 -6.42 1.87 15.04
N LYS A 65 -5.26 2.52 15.09
CA LYS A 65 -5.15 3.96 15.40
C LYS A 65 -5.85 4.85 14.37
N ALA A 66 -5.72 4.53 13.07
CA ALA A 66 -6.44 5.26 12.02
C ALA A 66 -7.97 5.16 12.17
N ARG A 67 -8.47 3.99 12.58
CA ARG A 67 -9.89 3.79 12.89
C ARG A 67 -10.35 4.63 14.08
N GLU A 68 -9.56 4.68 15.15
CA GLU A 68 -9.85 5.52 16.32
C GLU A 68 -9.93 7.00 15.93
N LEU A 69 -8.98 7.49 15.14
CA LEU A 69 -8.99 8.87 14.62
C LEU A 69 -10.23 9.17 13.78
N THR A 70 -10.69 8.21 12.97
CA THR A 70 -11.93 8.35 12.20
C THR A 70 -13.15 8.56 13.13
N PHE A 71 -13.21 7.83 14.25
CA PHE A 71 -14.26 8.04 15.25
C PHE A 71 -14.15 9.39 15.92
N THR A 72 -12.94 9.83 16.29
CA THR A 72 -12.70 11.14 16.89
C THR A 72 -13.15 12.25 15.96
N ILE A 73 -12.75 12.24 14.68
CA ILE A 73 -13.16 13.23 13.68
C ILE A 73 -14.69 13.25 13.53
N ARG A 74 -15.33 12.09 13.46
CA ARG A 74 -16.80 12.03 13.36
C ARG A 74 -17.47 12.65 14.60
N ASN A 75 -16.95 12.38 15.79
CA ASN A 75 -17.52 12.89 17.03
C ASN A 75 -17.27 14.40 17.19
N THR A 76 -16.08 14.91 16.84
CA THR A 76 -15.82 16.35 16.85
C THR A 76 -16.76 17.06 15.88
N CYS A 77 -16.89 16.59 14.64
CA CYS A 77 -17.84 17.16 13.68
C CYS A 77 -19.30 17.15 14.20
N LYS A 78 -19.72 16.08 14.89
CA LYS A 78 -21.06 16.02 15.52
C LYS A 78 -21.25 17.03 16.65
N LEU A 79 -20.22 17.26 17.47
CA LEU A 79 -20.30 18.20 18.60
C LEU A 79 -20.47 19.65 18.14
N TYR A 80 -19.87 20.02 17.01
CA TYR A 80 -19.96 21.37 16.48
C TYR A 80 -21.25 21.61 15.66
N GLY A 81 -21.90 20.57 15.12
CA GLY A 81 -23.13 20.73 14.34
C GLY A 81 -22.94 21.67 13.14
N ASP A 82 -23.80 22.68 12.99
CA ASP A 82 -23.70 23.73 11.95
C ASP A 82 -22.62 24.80 12.25
N ARG A 83 -21.98 24.76 13.43
CA ARG A 83 -20.88 25.67 13.74
C ARG A 83 -19.64 25.25 12.96
N THR A 84 -18.86 26.22 12.52
CA THR A 84 -17.59 25.96 11.85
C THR A 84 -16.65 25.21 12.80
N VAL A 85 -16.42 23.93 12.54
CA VAL A 85 -15.41 23.15 13.26
C VAL A 85 -14.06 23.87 13.09
N PRO A 86 -13.26 24.05 14.17
CA PRO A 86 -11.92 24.58 14.04
C PRO A 86 -11.13 23.74 13.03
N THR A 87 -10.83 24.35 11.89
CA THR A 87 -10.24 23.63 10.77
C THR A 87 -8.86 23.06 11.13
N THR A 88 -8.14 23.75 12.01
CA THR A 88 -6.87 23.33 12.59
C THR A 88 -6.98 22.00 13.37
N GLU A 89 -8.06 21.80 14.13
CA GLU A 89 -8.29 20.54 14.88
C GLU A 89 -8.58 19.37 13.94
N ILE A 90 -9.42 19.54 12.92
CA ILE A 90 -9.68 18.46 11.95
C ILE A 90 -8.42 18.13 11.13
N MET A 91 -7.68 19.16 10.69
CA MET A 91 -6.52 18.99 9.83
C MET A 91 -5.41 18.19 10.52
N SER A 92 -5.13 18.48 11.80
CA SER A 92 -4.15 17.69 12.57
C SER A 92 -4.55 16.23 12.74
N LEU A 93 -5.85 15.93 12.92
CA LEU A 93 -6.36 14.57 13.01
C LEU A 93 -6.27 13.82 11.67
N LEU A 94 -6.54 14.50 10.55
CA LEU A 94 -6.40 13.93 9.21
C LEU A 94 -4.94 13.61 8.88
N GLU A 95 -4.00 14.50 9.24
CA GLU A 95 -2.56 14.27 9.05
C GLU A 95 -2.07 13.08 9.89
N ALA A 96 -2.49 12.98 11.16
CA ALA A 96 -2.17 11.82 11.99
C ALA A 96 -2.72 10.51 11.41
N MET A 97 -3.91 10.56 10.82
CA MET A 97 -4.53 9.39 10.19
C MET A 97 -3.78 8.96 8.93
N GLU A 98 -3.35 9.92 8.10
CA GLU A 98 -2.51 9.67 6.93
C GLU A 98 -1.18 9.01 7.32
N ASN A 99 -0.52 9.53 8.35
CA ASN A 99 0.74 8.96 8.86
C ASN A 99 0.59 7.50 9.30
N HIS A 100 -0.52 7.15 9.97
CA HIS A 100 -0.79 5.76 10.36
C HIS A 100 -1.05 4.85 9.15
N ILE A 101 -1.79 5.32 8.14
CA ILE A 101 -2.05 4.53 6.92
C ILE A 101 -0.75 4.30 6.14
N GLN A 102 0.09 5.34 6.01
CA GLN A 102 1.40 5.21 5.37
C GLN A 102 2.34 4.29 6.16
N ALA A 103 2.34 4.36 7.49
CA ALA A 103 3.11 3.45 8.35
C ALA A 103 2.64 1.98 8.28
N ALA A 104 1.38 1.75 7.88
CA ALA A 104 0.87 0.42 7.54
C ALA A 104 1.29 -0.05 6.13
N GLY A 105 2.07 0.75 5.39
CA GLY A 105 2.51 0.44 4.04
C GLY A 105 1.41 0.59 2.98
N MET A 106 0.38 1.40 3.27
CA MET A 106 -0.75 1.64 2.38
C MET A 106 -0.74 3.09 1.89
N GLU A 107 -1.16 3.32 0.65
CA GLU A 107 -1.41 4.67 0.14
C GLU A 107 -2.71 5.23 0.76
N ALA A 108 -2.64 6.45 1.29
CA ALA A 108 -3.76 7.13 1.94
C ALA A 108 -4.73 7.75 0.94
N TYR A 109 -5.32 6.92 0.08
CA TYR A 109 -6.24 7.36 -0.97
C TYR A 109 -7.42 8.18 -0.42
N GLY A 110 -7.63 9.36 -1.00
CA GLY A 110 -8.77 10.23 -0.69
C GLY A 110 -8.53 11.29 0.38
N LEU A 111 -7.53 11.14 1.26
CA LEU A 111 -7.24 12.14 2.30
C LEU A 111 -6.67 13.44 1.73
N GLY A 112 -5.79 13.36 0.72
CA GLY A 112 -5.27 14.54 0.03
C GLY A 112 -6.35 15.39 -0.65
N LYS A 113 -7.42 14.76 -1.16
CA LYS A 113 -8.58 15.47 -1.75
C LYS A 113 -9.44 16.16 -0.69
N ILE A 114 -9.61 15.53 0.47
CA ILE A 114 -10.32 16.14 1.60
C ILE A 114 -9.53 17.34 2.13
N ARG A 115 -8.21 17.20 2.25
CA ARG A 115 -7.30 18.27 2.67
C ARG A 115 -7.40 19.50 1.76
N THR A 116 -7.28 19.30 0.45
CA THR A 116 -7.38 20.39 -0.54
C THR A 116 -8.75 21.07 -0.53
N ASN A 117 -9.83 20.31 -0.36
CA ASN A 117 -11.18 20.87 -0.23
C ASN A 117 -11.35 21.72 1.03
N ILE A 118 -10.73 21.32 2.14
CA ILE A 118 -10.76 22.07 3.40
C ILE A 118 -9.95 23.35 3.28
N GLU A 119 -8.72 23.27 2.75
CA GLU A 119 -7.83 24.42 2.56
C GLU A 119 -8.42 25.47 1.59
N THR A 120 -9.13 25.03 0.55
CA THR A 120 -9.86 25.93 -0.37
C THR A 120 -11.09 26.56 0.27
N ALA A 121 -11.84 25.81 1.09
CA ALA A 121 -12.98 26.35 1.83
C ALA A 121 -12.57 27.40 2.89
N THR A 122 -11.39 27.28 3.50
CA THR A 122 -10.85 28.30 4.42
C THR A 122 -10.42 29.58 3.70
N LYS A 123 -9.72 29.47 2.56
CA LYS A 123 -9.31 30.64 1.77
C LYS A 123 -10.50 31.48 1.29
N ASN A 124 -11.55 30.81 0.81
CA ASN A 124 -12.77 31.48 0.35
C ASN A 124 -13.53 32.20 1.48
N LYS A 125 -13.28 31.86 2.76
CA LYS A 125 -13.88 32.57 3.90
C LYS A 125 -13.05 33.76 4.36
N GLU A 126 -11.73 33.71 4.20
CA GLU A 126 -10.83 34.84 4.49
C GLU A 126 -10.93 35.95 3.42
N GLU A 127 -11.20 35.61 2.15
CA GLU A 127 -11.37 36.60 1.08
C GLU A 127 -12.73 37.34 1.09
N VAL A 128 -13.69 36.89 1.89
CA VAL A 128 -15.06 37.44 1.96
C VAL A 128 -15.30 38.27 3.24
N ALA A 129 -14.33 38.29 4.16
CA ALA A 129 -14.37 39.06 5.41
C ALA A 129 -13.58 40.38 5.28
#